data_AF-A0A8S3GIY0-F1
#
_entry.id   AF-A0A8S3GIY0-F1
#
_cell.length_a   1.000
_cell.length_b   1.000
_cell.length_c   1.000
_cell.angle_alpha   90.00
_cell.angle_beta   90.00
_cell.angle_gamma   90.00
#
_symmetry.space_group_name_H-M   'P 1'
#
loop_
_entity.id
_entity.type
_entity.pdbx_description
1 polymer ?
#
loop_
_entity_poly.entity_id
_entity_poly.type
_entity_poly.pdbx_seq_one_letter_code
_entity_poly.pdbx_strand_id
1 'polypeptide(L)'
;MYVVGQYPRFLRAHWKFLKTVVNKLFEFMHETHEGVQDMACDTFIKIAQKCRRHFVTVQLGESQAFVDEILTNINGIICHLEPHQVHTFYEAVGNMIAASVDNVQQTKLIEKYMQLPNDVWNTIISEAKKSVDCLKDPEVVSNILNILKTNIRASKALGAPYVHQLTKIYQDILHIYKVTSENINQAIRMNGPMVVKQRLIKSMIAVKEDTLMLIGSYFSKASNIQQVLDQFLTPLYTFVLVDYRDCHPEARESEVLNMLAILINKVEDRITPRIPEIFDLTFEHTLHMIDKNFEDYPDHRKNFYTLLQSVTNVCFSALLALNATQFKLVYDSIMWALKHTMRTISELGLEILQIMLRKFQTCDPQAAQTFYQIYYLETMQHIFAVVAECSHTSGSYR
;
A
#
# COMPACT_ATOMS: atom_id res chain seq x y z
N MET A 1 -2.17 4.49 32.22
CA MET A 1 -1.93 4.52 30.76
C MET A 1 -2.75 5.60 30.06
N TYR A 2 -4.09 5.60 30.18
CA TYR A 2 -4.94 6.62 29.54
C TYR A 2 -4.52 8.07 29.83
N VAL A 3 -4.40 8.45 31.10
CA VAL A 3 -4.05 9.83 31.51
C VAL A 3 -2.73 10.27 30.87
N VAL A 4 -1.64 9.51 31.03
CA VAL A 4 -0.33 9.90 30.49
C VAL A 4 -0.33 10.09 28.97
N GLY A 5 -1.10 9.30 28.23
CA GLY A 5 -1.27 9.46 26.78
C GLY A 5 -1.93 10.77 26.36
N GLN A 6 -2.72 11.40 27.23
CA GLN A 6 -3.44 12.66 26.96
C GLN A 6 -2.62 13.92 27.29
N TYR A 7 -1.49 13.80 27.99
CA TYR A 7 -0.68 14.96 28.43
C TYR A 7 0.74 15.00 27.80
N PRO A 8 0.89 14.98 26.47
CA PRO A 8 2.21 14.99 25.83
C PRO A 8 2.99 16.28 26.09
N ARG A 9 2.32 17.40 26.39
CA ARG A 9 3.01 18.65 26.79
C ARG A 9 3.76 18.48 28.11
N PHE A 10 3.13 17.82 29.09
CA PHE A 10 3.78 17.50 30.37
C PHE A 10 4.95 16.54 30.17
N LEU A 11 4.74 15.47 29.40
CA LEU A 11 5.80 14.49 29.14
C LEU A 11 7.04 15.10 28.47
N ARG A 12 6.85 16.04 27.54
CA ARG A 12 7.96 16.76 26.89
C ARG A 12 8.75 17.66 27.85
N ALA A 13 8.12 18.20 28.88
CA ALA A 13 8.79 19.05 29.87
C ALA A 13 9.51 18.27 30.97
N HIS A 14 9.19 16.97 31.15
CA HIS A 14 9.67 16.17 32.27
C HIS A 14 10.27 14.84 31.79
N TRP A 15 11.51 14.88 31.28
CA TRP A 15 12.21 13.71 30.71
C TRP A 15 12.22 12.50 31.64
N LYS A 16 12.63 12.66 32.91
CA LYS A 16 12.69 11.56 33.88
C LYS A 16 11.33 10.85 34.00
N PHE A 17 10.24 11.62 34.03
CA PHE A 17 8.90 11.07 34.09
C PHE A 17 8.51 10.36 32.79
N LEU A 18 8.84 10.92 31.62
CA LEU A 18 8.63 10.27 30.33
C LEU A 18 9.37 8.91 30.25
N LYS A 19 10.65 8.86 30.62
CA LYS A 19 11.44 7.61 30.63
C LYS A 19 10.83 6.58 31.59
N THR A 20 10.46 6.98 32.81
CA THR A 20 9.78 6.09 33.78
C THR A 20 8.45 5.56 33.25
N VAL A 21 7.62 6.41 32.64
CA VAL A 21 6.35 5.98 32.05
C VAL A 21 6.58 4.96 30.95
N VAL A 22 7.53 5.19 30.04
CA VAL A 22 7.80 4.27 28.94
C VAL A 22 8.34 2.92 29.44
N ASN A 23 9.26 2.92 30.41
CA ASN A 23 9.71 1.66 31.02
C ASN A 23 8.55 0.91 31.69
N LYS A 24 7.63 1.63 32.34
CA LYS A 24 6.43 0.99 32.91
C LYS A 24 5.49 0.44 31.84
N LEU A 25 5.41 1.07 30.67
CA LEU A 25 4.69 0.49 29.53
C LEU A 25 5.34 -0.80 29.04
N PHE A 26 6.67 -0.89 29.02
CA PHE A 26 7.37 -2.14 28.68
C PHE A 26 7.10 -3.24 29.71
N GLU A 27 7.05 -2.91 31.01
CA GLU A 27 6.60 -3.88 32.02
C GLU A 27 5.17 -4.37 31.76
N PHE A 28 4.25 -3.47 31.39
CA PHE A 28 2.87 -3.84 31.05
C PHE A 28 2.75 -4.65 29.76
N MET A 29 3.72 -4.57 28.85
CA MET A 29 3.77 -5.44 27.66
C MET A 29 4.06 -6.91 28.03
N HIS A 30 4.54 -7.19 29.24
CA HIS A 30 4.70 -8.55 29.76
C HIS A 30 3.53 -9.04 30.60
N GLU A 31 2.49 -8.23 30.78
CA GLU A 31 1.36 -8.65 31.60
C GLU A 31 0.47 -9.65 30.89
N THR A 32 -0.03 -10.61 31.67
CA THR A 32 -0.80 -11.76 31.15
C THR A 32 -2.24 -11.41 30.75
N HIS A 33 -2.73 -10.22 31.15
CA HIS A 33 -4.08 -9.80 30.82
C HIS A 33 -4.10 -9.12 29.44
N GLU A 34 -4.76 -9.74 28.45
CA GLU A 34 -4.76 -9.31 27.04
C GLU A 34 -5.01 -7.79 26.86
N GLY A 35 -6.03 -7.24 27.52
CA GLY A 35 -6.35 -5.81 27.41
C GLY A 35 -5.28 -4.84 27.95
N VAL A 36 -4.35 -5.31 28.78
CA VAL A 36 -3.26 -4.49 29.34
C VAL A 36 -2.15 -4.30 28.31
N GLN A 37 -1.77 -5.36 27.59
CA GLN A 37 -0.74 -5.31 26.54
C GLN A 37 -1.19 -4.40 25.39
N ASP A 38 -2.43 -4.54 24.92
CA ASP A 38 -2.99 -3.67 23.88
C ASP A 38 -2.98 -2.20 24.32
N MET A 39 -3.43 -1.92 25.55
CA MET A 39 -3.42 -0.56 26.08
C MET A 39 -2.00 0.00 26.24
N ALA A 40 -1.01 -0.85 26.55
CA ALA A 40 0.39 -0.47 26.67
C ALA A 40 0.96 -0.08 25.29
N CYS A 41 0.76 -0.91 24.26
CA CYS A 41 1.17 -0.63 22.88
C CYS A 41 0.50 0.62 22.32
N ASP A 42 -0.81 0.77 22.53
CA ASP A 42 -1.58 1.95 22.10
C ASP A 42 -1.12 3.24 22.77
N THR A 43 -0.81 3.16 24.07
CA THR A 43 -0.29 4.31 24.81
C THR A 43 1.15 4.63 24.35
N PHE A 44 1.96 3.60 24.12
CA PHE A 44 3.33 3.75 23.65
C PHE A 44 3.40 4.45 22.30
N ILE A 45 2.61 4.02 21.30
CA ILE A 45 2.58 4.68 19.98
C ILE A 45 2.08 6.12 20.06
N LYS A 46 1.08 6.42 20.90
CA LYS A 46 0.60 7.81 21.13
C LYS A 46 1.71 8.69 21.70
N ILE A 47 2.44 8.20 22.69
CA ILE A 47 3.59 8.92 23.28
C ILE A 47 4.70 9.08 22.24
N ALA A 48 5.05 8.01 21.53
CA ALA A 48 6.08 8.04 20.49
C ALA A 48 5.78 9.11 19.43
N GLN A 49 4.56 9.16 18.90
CA GLN A 49 4.15 10.14 17.90
C GLN A 49 4.25 11.59 18.42
N LYS A 50 3.84 11.85 19.67
CA LYS A 50 3.78 13.20 20.24
C LYS A 50 5.10 13.67 20.86
N CYS A 51 5.97 12.75 21.26
CA CYS A 51 7.22 13.02 21.97
C CYS A 51 8.49 12.59 21.19
N ARG A 52 8.37 12.03 19.98
CA ARG A 52 9.43 11.43 19.12
C ARG A 52 10.83 12.02 19.22
N ARG A 53 10.98 13.35 19.16
CA ARG A 53 12.29 14.03 19.22
C ARG A 53 13.06 13.74 20.49
N HIS A 54 12.38 13.55 21.62
CA HIS A 54 13.02 13.32 22.92
C HIS A 54 13.69 11.95 23.00
N PHE A 55 13.26 10.99 22.18
CA PHE A 55 13.81 9.64 22.16
C PHE A 55 15.12 9.53 21.39
N VAL A 56 15.32 10.40 20.39
CA VAL A 56 16.52 10.39 19.51
C VAL A 56 17.60 11.37 19.96
N THR A 57 17.28 12.34 20.81
CA THR A 57 18.26 13.26 21.40
C THR A 57 18.76 12.73 22.74
N VAL A 58 20.05 12.89 23.02
CA VAL A 58 20.61 12.63 24.35
C VAL A 58 20.01 13.63 25.35
N GLN A 59 19.46 13.12 26.44
CA GLN A 59 18.76 13.93 27.45
C GLN A 59 19.69 14.24 28.62
N LEU A 60 19.34 15.28 29.40
CA LEU A 60 20.14 15.69 30.56
C LEU A 60 20.28 14.55 31.58
N GLY A 61 21.53 14.15 31.85
CA GLY A 61 21.86 13.07 32.79
C GLY A 61 21.86 11.66 32.19
N GLU A 62 21.65 11.52 30.87
CA GLU A 62 21.75 10.25 30.16
C GLU A 62 23.06 10.17 29.36
N SER A 63 23.58 8.96 29.16
CA SER A 63 24.81 8.71 28.38
C SER A 63 24.56 8.55 26.88
N GLN A 64 23.35 8.14 26.49
CA GLN A 64 22.97 7.91 25.10
C GLN A 64 21.49 8.28 24.87
N ALA A 65 21.05 8.26 23.60
CA ALA A 65 19.65 8.48 23.28
C ALA A 65 18.83 7.25 23.69
N PHE A 66 17.61 7.46 24.21
CA PHE A 66 16.81 6.36 24.73
C PHE A 66 16.35 5.38 23.63
N VAL A 67 16.28 5.82 22.38
CA VAL A 67 16.04 4.93 21.24
C VAL A 67 17.11 3.82 21.15
N ASP A 68 18.38 4.11 21.48
CA ASP A 68 19.46 3.11 21.44
C ASP A 68 19.28 2.03 22.52
N GLU A 69 18.79 2.40 23.70
CA GLU A 69 18.42 1.46 24.78
C GLU A 69 17.26 0.57 24.34
N ILE A 70 16.21 1.16 23.74
CA ILE A 70 15.04 0.42 23.23
C ILE A 70 15.47 -0.59 22.17
N LEU A 71 16.28 -0.17 21.20
CA LEU A 71 16.75 -1.04 20.10
C LEU A 71 17.67 -2.16 20.58
N THR A 72 18.41 -1.97 21.68
CA THR A 72 19.26 -3.02 22.26
C THR A 72 18.43 -4.09 22.96
N ASN A 73 17.34 -3.68 23.62
CA ASN A 73 16.50 -4.57 24.43
C ASN A 73 15.23 -5.01 23.71
N ILE A 74 15.09 -4.73 22.41
CA ILE A 74 13.85 -4.94 21.65
C ILE A 74 13.30 -6.37 21.79
N ASN A 75 14.17 -7.39 21.68
CA ASN A 75 13.76 -8.80 21.84
C ASN A 75 13.19 -9.07 23.24
N GLY A 76 13.82 -8.48 24.26
CA GLY A 76 13.34 -8.60 25.64
C GLY A 76 12.03 -7.87 25.88
N ILE A 77 11.73 -6.78 25.15
CA ILE A 77 10.49 -6.00 25.31
C ILE A 77 9.30 -6.68 24.61
N ILE A 78 9.52 -7.26 23.43
CA ILE A 78 8.42 -7.76 22.59
C ILE A 78 8.13 -9.26 22.73
N CYS A 79 8.90 -10.00 23.54
CA CYS A 79 8.85 -11.47 23.58
C CYS A 79 7.49 -12.08 23.98
N HIS A 80 6.65 -11.35 24.71
CA HIS A 80 5.31 -11.79 25.12
C HIS A 80 4.18 -11.11 24.34
N LEU A 81 4.51 -10.33 23.31
CA LEU A 81 3.52 -9.60 22.51
C LEU A 81 2.99 -10.45 21.36
N GLU A 82 1.70 -10.30 21.09
CA GLU A 82 1.05 -10.85 19.91
C GLU A 82 1.51 -10.11 18.63
N PRO A 83 1.40 -10.72 17.44
CA PRO A 83 1.91 -10.12 16.20
C PRO A 83 1.39 -8.70 15.92
N HIS A 84 0.10 -8.41 16.18
CA HIS A 84 -0.45 -7.06 15.96
C HIS A 84 0.11 -6.01 16.94
N GLN A 85 0.47 -6.42 18.16
CA GLN A 85 1.11 -5.58 19.16
C GLN A 85 2.57 -5.31 18.77
N VAL A 86 3.29 -6.33 18.29
CA VAL A 86 4.64 -6.16 17.71
C VAL A 86 4.61 -5.16 16.56
N HIS A 87 3.67 -5.30 15.62
CA HIS A 87 3.49 -4.36 14.51
C HIS A 87 3.29 -2.92 14.98
N THR A 88 2.47 -2.71 16.03
CA THR A 88 2.23 -1.39 16.63
C THR A 88 3.46 -0.84 17.33
N PHE A 89 4.21 -1.70 18.02
CA PHE A 89 5.49 -1.34 18.65
C PHE A 89 6.51 -0.86 17.60
N TYR A 90 6.66 -1.60 16.50
CA TYR A 90 7.53 -1.22 15.39
C TYR A 90 7.10 0.13 14.78
N GLU A 91 5.80 0.36 14.57
CA GLU A 91 5.30 1.67 14.12
C GLU A 91 5.69 2.80 15.09
N ALA A 92 5.61 2.57 16.40
CA ALA A 92 6.00 3.54 17.43
C ALA A 92 7.50 3.88 17.37
N VAL A 93 8.38 2.87 17.32
CA VAL A 93 9.83 3.08 17.24
C VAL A 93 10.21 3.74 15.90
N GLY A 94 9.58 3.35 14.79
CA GLY A 94 9.75 4.01 13.50
C GLY A 94 9.43 5.52 13.55
N ASN A 95 8.38 5.92 14.27
CA ASN A 95 8.03 7.34 14.46
C ASN A 95 9.10 8.11 15.24
N MET A 96 9.83 7.45 16.14
CA MET A 96 10.96 8.04 16.87
C MET A 96 12.14 8.25 15.92
N ILE A 97 12.54 7.19 15.19
CA ILE A 97 13.68 7.22 14.27
C ILE A 97 13.47 8.24 13.14
N ALA A 98 12.22 8.38 12.66
CA ALA A 98 11.84 9.40 11.68
C ALA A 98 12.10 10.85 12.15
N ALA A 99 12.21 11.07 13.46
CA ALA A 99 12.50 12.38 14.03
C ALA A 99 14.00 12.70 14.17
N SER A 100 14.89 11.73 13.87
CA SER A 100 16.33 11.98 13.81
C SER A 100 16.66 12.96 12.69
N VAL A 101 17.48 13.96 12.98
CA VAL A 101 17.87 15.01 12.02
C VAL A 101 19.14 14.61 11.26
N ASP A 102 20.02 13.83 11.89
CA ASP A 102 21.21 13.30 11.24
C ASP A 102 20.86 12.07 10.41
N ASN A 103 21.02 12.17 9.09
CA ASN A 103 20.78 11.09 8.13
C ASN A 103 21.70 9.88 8.37
N VAL A 104 22.95 10.10 8.81
CA VAL A 104 23.90 9.01 9.07
C VAL A 104 23.46 8.23 10.30
N GLN A 105 23.16 8.92 11.40
CA GLN A 105 22.59 8.29 12.59
C GLN A 105 21.25 7.61 12.28
N GLN A 106 20.36 8.27 11.51
CA GLN A 106 19.05 7.70 11.14
C GLN A 106 19.22 6.38 10.38
N THR A 107 20.15 6.31 9.44
CA THR A 107 20.43 5.09 8.69
C THR A 107 20.92 3.96 9.60
N LYS A 108 21.83 4.26 10.55
CA LYS A 108 22.30 3.28 11.55
C LYS A 108 21.18 2.80 12.46
N LEU A 109 20.29 3.70 12.89
CA LEU A 109 19.14 3.35 13.70
C LEU A 109 18.16 2.45 12.93
N ILE A 110 17.91 2.73 11.64
CA ILE A 110 17.05 1.88 10.78
C ILE A 110 17.64 0.47 10.65
N GLU A 111 18.96 0.36 10.48
CA GLU A 111 19.63 -0.94 10.38
C GLU A 111 19.46 -1.79 11.64
N LYS A 112 19.70 -1.19 12.82
CA LYS A 112 19.52 -1.88 14.11
C LYS A 112 18.04 -2.18 14.38
N TYR A 113 17.14 -1.26 14.02
CA TYR A 113 15.69 -1.39 14.15
C TYR A 113 15.12 -2.57 13.35
N MET A 114 15.61 -2.79 12.14
CA MET A 114 15.14 -3.86 11.25
C MET A 114 15.92 -5.16 11.41
N GLN A 115 16.88 -5.25 12.33
CA GLN A 115 17.76 -6.41 12.49
C GLN A 115 16.99 -7.72 12.69
N LEU A 116 16.10 -7.80 13.69
CA LEU A 116 15.32 -9.01 13.99
C LEU A 116 14.48 -9.51 12.80
N PRO A 117 13.63 -8.68 12.15
CA PRO A 117 12.92 -9.11 10.95
C PRO A 117 13.84 -9.52 9.81
N ASN A 118 14.98 -8.84 9.64
CA ASN A 118 15.96 -9.15 8.61
C ASN A 118 16.66 -10.48 8.85
N ASP A 119 16.96 -10.84 10.09
CA ASP A 119 17.62 -12.11 10.43
C ASP A 119 16.70 -13.30 10.09
N VAL A 120 15.41 -13.20 10.44
CA VAL A 120 14.40 -14.21 10.07
C VAL A 120 14.21 -14.23 8.54
N TRP A 121 14.11 -13.06 7.91
CA TRP A 121 14.00 -12.95 6.44
C TRP A 121 15.16 -13.62 5.72
N ASN A 122 16.40 -13.34 6.13
CA ASN A 122 17.60 -13.91 5.53
C ASN A 122 17.66 -15.44 5.69
N THR A 123 17.14 -15.97 6.80
CA THR A 123 17.01 -17.41 7.02
C THR A 123 16.03 -18.02 6.02
N ILE A 124 14.84 -17.43 5.87
CA ILE A 124 13.83 -17.88 4.89
C ILE A 124 14.38 -17.82 3.46
N ILE A 125 15.07 -16.73 3.09
CA ILE A 125 15.67 -16.59 1.75
C ILE A 125 16.77 -17.63 1.51
N SER A 126 17.59 -17.92 2.52
CA SER A 126 18.63 -18.97 2.44
C SER A 126 18.02 -20.36 2.21
N GLU A 127 16.90 -20.66 2.87
CA GLU A 127 16.15 -21.91 2.67
C GLU A 127 15.47 -21.97 1.30
N ALA A 128 14.81 -20.88 0.87
CA ALA A 128 14.15 -20.77 -0.42
C ALA A 128 15.13 -20.92 -1.60
N LYS A 129 16.37 -20.45 -1.45
CA LYS A 129 17.44 -20.67 -2.44
C LYS A 129 17.84 -22.14 -2.59
N LYS A 130 17.64 -22.97 -1.57
CA LYS A 130 17.88 -24.42 -1.63
C LYS A 130 16.69 -25.16 -2.23
N SER A 131 15.48 -24.80 -1.78
CA SER A 131 14.24 -25.33 -2.34
C SER A 131 13.11 -24.32 -2.16
N VAL A 132 12.52 -23.92 -3.29
CA VAL A 132 11.33 -23.05 -3.31
C VAL A 132 10.09 -23.69 -2.69
N ASP A 133 10.11 -25.01 -2.45
CA ASP A 133 8.99 -25.70 -1.79
C ASP A 133 8.80 -25.29 -0.33
N CYS A 134 9.81 -24.71 0.33
CA CYS A 134 9.62 -24.18 1.69
C CYS A 134 8.58 -23.05 1.72
N LEU A 135 8.36 -22.34 0.61
CA LEU A 135 7.33 -21.30 0.48
C LEU A 135 5.90 -21.86 0.42
N LYS A 136 5.74 -23.19 0.45
CA LYS A 136 4.45 -23.87 0.62
C LYS A 136 4.18 -24.27 2.08
N ASP A 137 5.15 -24.11 2.96
CA ASP A 137 4.98 -24.39 4.39
C ASP A 137 4.12 -23.27 5.04
N PRO A 138 2.97 -23.60 5.67
CA PRO A 138 2.13 -22.63 6.35
C PRO A 138 2.86 -21.77 7.39
N GLU A 139 3.87 -22.32 8.09
CA GLU A 139 4.62 -21.58 9.11
C GLU A 139 5.54 -20.54 8.46
N VAL A 140 6.25 -20.93 7.39
CA VAL A 140 7.10 -20.01 6.60
C VAL A 140 6.25 -18.89 6.00
N VAL A 141 5.10 -19.21 5.41
CA VAL A 141 4.18 -18.20 4.85
C VAL A 141 3.67 -17.26 5.94
N SER A 142 3.34 -17.76 7.13
CA SER A 142 2.94 -16.94 8.28
C SER A 142 4.06 -15.99 8.73
N ASN A 143 5.30 -16.48 8.77
CA ASN A 143 6.46 -15.65 9.12
C ASN A 143 6.71 -14.55 8.08
N ILE A 144 6.58 -14.86 6.78
CA ILE A 144 6.66 -13.86 5.70
C ILE A 144 5.60 -12.77 5.89
N LEU A 145 4.35 -13.14 6.16
CA LEU A 145 3.26 -12.18 6.41
C LEU A 145 3.57 -11.25 7.59
N ASN A 146 4.06 -11.79 8.71
CA ASN A 146 4.43 -10.97 9.87
C ASN A 146 5.59 -10.02 9.57
N ILE A 147 6.60 -10.47 8.81
CA ILE A 147 7.71 -9.62 8.37
C ILE A 147 7.20 -8.50 7.45
N LEU A 148 6.35 -8.81 6.47
CA LEU A 148 5.78 -7.81 5.56
C LEU A 148 4.94 -6.78 6.32
N LYS A 149 4.05 -7.20 7.23
CA LYS A 149 3.25 -6.28 8.07
C LYS A 149 4.12 -5.39 8.95
N THR A 150 5.19 -5.94 9.52
CA THR A 150 6.20 -5.15 10.26
C THR A 150 6.83 -4.08 9.36
N ASN A 151 7.20 -4.46 8.14
CA ASN A 151 7.77 -3.54 7.14
C ASN A 151 6.76 -2.48 6.67
N ILE A 152 5.47 -2.81 6.51
CA ILE A 152 4.42 -1.83 6.15
C ILE A 152 4.31 -0.76 7.24
N ARG A 153 4.31 -1.18 8.51
CA ARG A 153 4.27 -0.28 9.68
C ARG A 153 5.53 0.58 9.77
N ALA A 154 6.70 -0.02 9.54
CA ALA A 154 7.98 0.68 9.47
C ALA A 154 7.98 1.74 8.35
N SER A 155 7.56 1.38 7.14
CA SER A 155 7.46 2.27 5.98
C SER A 155 6.56 3.47 6.26
N LYS A 156 5.38 3.22 6.81
CA LYS A 156 4.42 4.27 7.17
C LYS A 156 4.98 5.26 8.20
N ALA A 157 5.70 4.75 9.20
CA ALA A 157 6.24 5.57 10.28
C ALA A 157 7.51 6.35 9.89
N LEU A 158 8.43 5.69 9.17
CA LEU A 158 9.70 6.27 8.74
C LEU A 158 9.52 7.25 7.57
N GLY A 159 8.67 6.93 6.60
CA GLY A 159 8.50 7.71 5.38
C GLY A 159 9.68 7.52 4.41
N ALA A 160 10.17 8.60 3.81
CA ALA A 160 11.24 8.54 2.79
C ALA A 160 12.51 7.76 3.22
N PRO A 161 13.03 7.91 4.46
CA PRO A 161 14.19 7.14 4.93
C PRO A 161 14.02 5.61 4.93
N TYR A 162 12.80 5.09 4.86
CA TYR A 162 12.56 3.65 4.74
C TYR A 162 13.22 3.03 3.49
N VAL A 163 13.58 3.84 2.49
CA VAL A 163 14.33 3.41 1.31
C VAL A 163 15.57 2.58 1.66
N HIS A 164 16.27 2.90 2.76
CA HIS A 164 17.47 2.18 3.19
C HIS A 164 17.21 0.72 3.57
N GLN A 165 16.00 0.44 4.07
CA GLN A 165 15.56 -0.93 4.35
C GLN A 165 14.96 -1.57 3.10
N LEU A 166 14.11 -0.84 2.37
CA LEU A 166 13.43 -1.37 1.19
C LEU A 166 14.44 -1.88 0.17
N THR A 167 15.49 -1.12 -0.14
CA THR A 167 16.51 -1.55 -1.12
C THR A 167 17.22 -2.84 -0.74
N LYS A 168 17.36 -3.16 0.55
CA LYS A 168 17.97 -4.42 1.02
C LYS A 168 17.11 -5.63 0.70
N ILE A 169 15.79 -5.50 0.78
CA ILE A 169 14.85 -6.62 0.67
C ILE A 169 14.08 -6.65 -0.66
N TYR A 170 14.14 -5.58 -1.46
CA TYR A 170 13.26 -5.37 -2.61
C TYR A 170 13.29 -6.50 -3.64
N GLN A 171 14.50 -6.92 -4.04
CA GLN A 171 14.65 -8.01 -5.01
C GLN A 171 14.11 -9.33 -4.46
N ASP A 172 14.45 -9.68 -3.22
CA ASP A 172 14.00 -10.91 -2.58
C ASP A 172 12.48 -10.94 -2.43
N ILE A 173 11.85 -9.82 -2.06
CA ILE A 173 10.39 -9.69 -1.97
C ILE A 173 9.72 -9.95 -3.31
N LEU A 174 10.26 -9.41 -4.41
CA LEU A 174 9.70 -9.62 -5.75
C LEU A 174 9.86 -11.07 -6.23
N HIS A 175 10.96 -11.74 -5.86
CA HIS A 175 11.12 -13.17 -6.14
C HIS A 175 10.12 -14.02 -5.35
N ILE A 176 9.90 -13.72 -4.06
CA ILE A 176 8.87 -14.38 -3.26
C ILE A 176 7.48 -14.13 -3.85
N TYR A 177 7.17 -12.89 -4.26
CA TYR A 177 5.91 -12.55 -4.91
C TYR A 177 5.67 -13.44 -6.14
N LYS A 178 6.67 -13.58 -7.01
CA LYS A 178 6.59 -14.39 -8.22
C LYS A 178 6.39 -15.87 -7.92
N VAL A 179 7.24 -16.47 -7.07
CA VAL A 179 7.11 -17.90 -6.73
C VAL A 179 5.77 -18.19 -6.05
N THR A 180 5.32 -17.28 -5.19
CA THR A 180 4.00 -17.38 -4.55
C THR A 180 2.88 -17.34 -5.59
N SER A 181 2.95 -16.43 -6.56
CA SER A 181 1.98 -16.37 -7.65
C SER A 181 1.99 -17.63 -8.53
N GLU A 182 3.16 -18.16 -8.85
CA GLU A 182 3.31 -19.41 -9.61
C GLU A 182 2.66 -20.59 -8.85
N ASN A 183 2.87 -20.69 -7.54
CA ASN A 183 2.25 -21.70 -6.68
C ASN A 183 0.72 -21.57 -6.66
N ILE A 184 0.18 -20.35 -6.53
CA ILE A 184 -1.27 -20.11 -6.55
C ILE A 184 -1.86 -20.53 -7.91
N ASN A 185 -1.26 -20.09 -9.02
CA ASN A 185 -1.74 -20.41 -10.36
C ASN A 185 -1.60 -21.91 -10.68
N GLN A 186 -0.57 -22.59 -10.17
CA GLN A 186 -0.45 -24.05 -10.27
C GLN A 186 -1.56 -24.75 -9.49
N ALA A 187 -1.83 -24.30 -8.25
CA ALA A 187 -2.90 -24.87 -7.43
C ALA A 187 -4.27 -24.72 -8.10
N ILE A 188 -4.55 -23.57 -8.72
CA ILE A 188 -5.80 -23.32 -9.48
C ILE A 188 -5.88 -24.24 -10.69
N ARG A 189 -4.78 -24.41 -11.44
CA ARG A 189 -4.75 -25.32 -12.60
C ARG A 189 -5.02 -26.77 -12.22
N MET A 190 -4.54 -27.22 -11.07
CA MET A 190 -4.70 -28.61 -10.61
C MET A 190 -6.05 -28.87 -9.95
N ASN A 191 -6.59 -27.92 -9.17
CA ASN A 191 -7.74 -28.15 -8.29
C ASN A 191 -8.96 -27.29 -8.62
N GLY A 192 -8.87 -26.47 -9.66
CA GLY A 192 -9.90 -25.51 -10.05
C GLY A 192 -9.88 -24.22 -9.22
N PRO A 193 -10.68 -23.21 -9.62
CA PRO A 193 -10.62 -21.87 -9.03
C PRO A 193 -11.02 -21.80 -7.56
N MET A 194 -11.83 -22.75 -7.07
CA MET A 194 -12.28 -22.77 -5.67
C MET A 194 -11.13 -23.03 -4.67
N VAL A 195 -9.96 -23.47 -5.13
CA VAL A 195 -8.79 -23.69 -4.27
C VAL A 195 -8.31 -22.41 -3.58
N VAL A 196 -8.61 -21.23 -4.14
CA VAL A 196 -8.29 -19.93 -3.52
C VAL A 196 -8.95 -19.75 -2.14
N LYS A 197 -9.98 -20.55 -1.83
CA LYS A 197 -10.63 -20.53 -0.52
C LYS A 197 -9.86 -21.30 0.56
N GLN A 198 -8.89 -22.13 0.18
CA GLN A 198 -8.06 -22.89 1.13
C GLN A 198 -7.14 -21.97 1.93
N ARG A 199 -6.91 -22.32 3.21
CA ARG A 199 -6.16 -21.48 4.15
C ARG A 199 -4.76 -21.10 3.63
N LEU A 200 -3.99 -22.06 3.12
CA LEU A 200 -2.65 -21.80 2.61
C LEU A 200 -2.66 -20.87 1.40
N ILE A 201 -3.54 -21.11 0.43
CA ILE A 201 -3.65 -20.27 -0.77
C ILE A 201 -4.11 -18.85 -0.41
N LYS A 202 -5.04 -18.69 0.55
CA LYS A 202 -5.39 -17.38 1.09
C LYS A 202 -4.20 -16.67 1.73
N SER A 203 -3.38 -17.38 2.49
CA SER A 203 -2.17 -16.81 3.09
C SER A 203 -1.13 -16.42 2.03
N MET A 204 -0.99 -17.20 0.96
CA MET A 204 -0.15 -16.86 -0.20
C MET A 204 -0.65 -15.62 -0.95
N ILE A 205 -1.97 -15.51 -1.15
CA ILE A 205 -2.61 -14.29 -1.71
C ILE A 205 -2.30 -13.09 -0.83
N ALA A 206 -2.44 -13.23 0.50
CA ALA A 206 -2.09 -12.16 1.44
C ALA A 206 -0.60 -11.76 1.38
N VAL A 207 0.32 -12.70 1.06
CA VAL A 207 1.74 -12.35 0.85
C VAL A 207 1.90 -11.45 -0.39
N LYS A 208 1.17 -11.74 -1.47
CA LYS A 208 1.15 -10.86 -2.66
C LYS A 208 0.56 -9.49 -2.32
N GLU A 209 -0.57 -9.47 -1.62
CA GLU A 209 -1.24 -8.23 -1.19
C GLU A 209 -0.34 -7.37 -0.28
N ASP A 210 0.20 -7.92 0.81
CA ASP A 210 1.07 -7.20 1.75
C ASP A 210 2.37 -6.71 1.08
N THR A 211 2.89 -7.45 0.09
CA THR A 211 4.02 -6.99 -0.74
C THR A 211 3.67 -5.71 -1.51
N LEU A 212 2.50 -5.68 -2.15
CA LEU A 212 2.03 -4.52 -2.92
C LEU A 212 1.71 -3.33 -2.01
N MET A 213 1.10 -3.59 -0.86
CA MET A 213 0.85 -2.57 0.17
C MET A 213 2.16 -1.96 0.70
N LEU A 214 3.21 -2.76 0.90
CA LEU A 214 4.52 -2.27 1.31
C LEU A 214 5.13 -1.34 0.26
N ILE A 215 5.13 -1.77 -1.00
CA ILE A 215 5.67 -0.99 -2.12
C ILE A 215 4.87 0.31 -2.28
N GLY A 216 3.54 0.25 -2.29
CA GLY A 216 2.67 1.42 -2.36
C GLY A 216 2.85 2.37 -1.17
N SER A 217 2.99 1.83 0.05
CA SER A 217 3.27 2.62 1.26
C SER A 217 4.54 3.46 1.10
N TYR A 218 5.63 2.86 0.62
CA TYR A 218 6.87 3.58 0.37
C TYR A 218 6.73 4.60 -0.76
N PHE A 219 6.15 4.22 -1.91
CA PHE A 219 5.98 5.14 -3.04
C PHE A 219 5.23 6.40 -2.63
N SER A 220 4.17 6.30 -1.83
CA SER A 220 3.44 7.48 -1.33
C SER A 220 4.33 8.48 -0.57
N LYS A 221 5.44 8.03 0.02
CA LYS A 221 6.37 8.83 0.85
C LYS A 221 7.74 9.06 0.22
N ALA A 222 8.03 8.47 -0.95
CA ALA A 222 9.34 8.57 -1.58
C ALA A 222 9.78 10.03 -1.79
N SER A 223 11.03 10.37 -1.50
CA SER A 223 11.58 11.71 -1.78
C SER A 223 12.31 11.77 -3.11
N ASN A 224 13.01 10.69 -3.48
CA ASN A 224 13.79 10.60 -4.71
C ASN A 224 12.98 9.87 -5.81
N ILE A 225 12.30 10.65 -6.65
CA ILE A 225 11.45 10.09 -7.72
C ILE A 225 12.29 9.47 -8.84
N GLN A 226 13.50 9.98 -9.11
CA GLN A 226 14.39 9.40 -10.11
C GLN A 226 14.80 7.97 -9.70
N GLN A 227 15.05 7.74 -8.41
CA GLN A 227 15.32 6.41 -7.90
C GLN A 227 14.12 5.46 -8.10
N VAL A 228 12.89 5.93 -7.90
CA VAL A 228 11.66 5.17 -8.18
C VAL A 228 11.61 4.73 -9.64
N LEU A 229 11.88 5.66 -10.57
CA LEU A 229 11.87 5.39 -12.00
C LEU A 229 12.98 4.40 -12.42
N ASP A 230 14.21 4.59 -11.93
CA ASP A 230 15.37 3.85 -12.43
C ASP A 230 15.55 2.48 -11.76
N GLN A 231 15.26 2.38 -10.45
CA GLN A 231 15.58 1.17 -9.66
C GLN A 231 14.36 0.29 -9.39
N PHE A 232 13.18 0.90 -9.20
CA PHE A 232 11.99 0.17 -8.76
C PHE A 232 11.04 -0.17 -9.92
N LEU A 233 10.96 0.68 -10.94
CA LEU A 233 9.96 0.52 -11.99
C LEU A 233 10.17 -0.76 -12.83
N THR A 234 11.38 -0.99 -13.35
CA THR A 234 11.64 -2.15 -14.23
C THR A 234 11.36 -3.51 -13.56
N PRO A 235 11.82 -3.76 -12.32
CA PRO A 235 11.43 -4.98 -11.60
C PRO A 235 9.92 -5.07 -11.36
N LEU A 236 9.25 -3.96 -11.03
CA LEU A 236 7.80 -3.95 -10.82
C LEU A 236 7.04 -4.42 -12.08
N TYR A 237 7.43 -3.97 -13.27
CA TYR A 237 6.80 -4.42 -14.52
C TYR A 237 7.01 -5.91 -14.72
N THR A 238 8.25 -6.36 -14.54
CA THR A 238 8.66 -7.74 -14.82
C THR A 238 8.01 -8.75 -13.86
N PHE A 239 7.98 -8.44 -12.56
CA PHE A 239 7.55 -9.38 -11.53
C PHE A 239 6.09 -9.21 -11.12
N VAL A 240 5.50 -8.02 -11.29
CA VAL A 240 4.12 -7.74 -10.84
C VAL A 240 3.17 -7.53 -12.00
N LEU A 241 3.47 -6.64 -12.95
CA LEU A 241 2.49 -6.30 -14.00
C LEU A 241 2.33 -7.42 -15.03
N VAL A 242 3.44 -8.06 -15.43
CA VAL A 242 3.38 -9.26 -16.29
C VAL A 242 2.65 -10.41 -15.58
N ASP A 243 2.91 -10.61 -14.28
CA ASP A 243 2.18 -11.61 -13.48
C ASP A 243 0.67 -11.29 -13.40
N TYR A 244 0.32 -10.02 -13.19
CA TYR A 244 -1.07 -9.56 -13.16
C TYR A 244 -1.79 -9.88 -14.47
N ARG A 245 -1.13 -9.64 -15.61
CA ARG A 245 -1.66 -9.98 -16.94
C ARG A 245 -1.92 -11.49 -17.07
N ASP A 246 -0.92 -12.30 -16.72
CA ASP A 246 -0.89 -13.73 -17.02
C ASP A 246 -1.63 -14.61 -15.99
N CYS A 247 -1.92 -14.07 -14.80
CA CYS A 247 -2.59 -14.81 -13.74
C CYS A 247 -4.08 -15.10 -14.03
N HIS A 248 -4.60 -16.16 -13.40
CA HIS A 248 -6.03 -16.45 -13.41
C HIS A 248 -6.82 -15.32 -12.71
N PRO A 249 -8.04 -14.95 -13.16
CA PRO A 249 -8.84 -13.87 -12.54
C PRO A 249 -9.00 -13.99 -11.01
N GLU A 250 -9.22 -15.20 -10.50
CA GLU A 250 -9.32 -15.49 -9.06
C GLU A 250 -8.01 -15.32 -8.25
N ALA A 251 -6.86 -15.22 -8.91
CA ALA A 251 -5.54 -15.01 -8.30
C ALA A 251 -4.95 -13.62 -8.61
N ARG A 252 -5.74 -12.78 -9.28
CA ARG A 252 -5.34 -11.44 -9.70
C ARG A 252 -5.54 -10.48 -8.55
N GLU A 253 -4.49 -9.80 -8.13
CA GLU A 253 -4.53 -8.95 -6.93
C GLU A 253 -4.98 -7.52 -7.22
N SER A 254 -6.14 -7.11 -6.69
CA SER A 254 -6.68 -5.76 -6.89
C SER A 254 -5.75 -4.65 -6.39
N GLU A 255 -4.88 -4.96 -5.41
CA GLU A 255 -3.93 -4.01 -4.84
C GLU A 255 -2.85 -3.55 -5.85
N VAL A 256 -2.63 -4.29 -6.94
CA VAL A 256 -1.76 -3.84 -8.05
C VAL A 256 -2.27 -2.52 -8.61
N LEU A 257 -3.58 -2.40 -8.79
CA LEU A 257 -4.21 -1.20 -9.36
C LEU A 257 -4.11 -0.01 -8.40
N ASN A 258 -4.29 -0.26 -7.10
CA ASN A 258 -4.16 0.78 -6.07
C ASN A 258 -2.70 1.26 -5.93
N MET A 259 -1.74 0.34 -5.92
CA MET A 259 -0.31 0.67 -5.88
C MET A 259 0.11 1.48 -7.12
N LEU A 260 -0.39 1.14 -8.31
CA LEU A 260 -0.18 1.93 -9.52
C LEU A 260 -0.80 3.33 -9.42
N ALA A 261 -2.01 3.45 -8.87
CA ALA A 261 -2.63 4.76 -8.64
C ALA A 261 -1.78 5.63 -7.70
N ILE A 262 -1.26 5.06 -6.62
CA ILE A 262 -0.34 5.73 -5.68
C ILE A 262 0.94 6.16 -6.40
N LEU A 263 1.53 5.26 -7.21
CA LEU A 263 2.74 5.54 -7.99
C LEU A 263 2.53 6.69 -8.98
N ILE A 264 1.42 6.69 -9.72
CA ILE A 264 1.09 7.74 -10.70
C ILE A 264 0.93 9.10 -10.01
N ASN A 265 0.16 9.16 -8.93
CA ASN A 265 0.00 10.39 -8.15
C ASN A 265 1.32 10.88 -7.54
N LYS A 266 2.29 9.98 -7.33
CA LYS A 266 3.59 10.35 -6.78
C LYS A 266 4.59 10.84 -7.84
N VAL A 267 4.66 10.12 -8.95
CA VAL A 267 5.67 10.34 -10.00
C VAL A 267 5.24 11.45 -10.95
N GLU A 268 3.93 11.66 -11.05
CA GLU A 268 3.25 12.64 -11.89
C GLU A 268 3.54 12.46 -13.39
N ASP A 269 3.74 13.56 -14.11
CA ASP A 269 3.95 13.63 -15.54
C ASP A 269 5.09 12.72 -16.05
N ARG A 270 6.10 12.45 -15.23
CA ARG A 270 7.24 11.58 -15.59
C ARG A 270 6.87 10.13 -15.90
N ILE A 271 5.74 9.62 -15.41
CA ILE A 271 5.28 8.26 -15.74
C ILE A 271 4.38 8.23 -17.00
N THR A 272 3.96 9.38 -17.51
CA THR A 272 3.07 9.50 -18.68
C THR A 272 3.50 8.63 -19.87
N PRO A 273 4.79 8.60 -20.28
CA PRO A 273 5.22 7.77 -21.41
C PRO A 273 5.02 6.26 -21.20
N ARG A 274 4.83 5.83 -19.96
CA ARG A 274 4.66 4.42 -19.56
C ARG A 274 3.20 4.03 -19.34
N ILE A 275 2.28 4.98 -19.33
CA ILE A 275 0.85 4.70 -19.13
C ILE A 275 0.27 3.73 -20.17
N PRO A 276 0.60 3.81 -21.48
CA PRO A 276 0.12 2.82 -22.45
C PRO A 276 0.54 1.39 -22.08
N GLU A 277 1.81 1.21 -21.67
CA GLU A 277 2.34 -0.09 -21.23
C GLU A 277 1.63 -0.59 -19.96
N ILE A 278 1.31 0.29 -19.01
CA ILE A 278 0.52 -0.07 -17.82
C ILE A 278 -0.89 -0.53 -18.22
N PHE A 279 -1.53 0.20 -19.15
CA PHE A 279 -2.88 -0.12 -19.61
C PHE A 279 -2.92 -1.45 -20.34
N ASP A 280 -1.93 -1.74 -21.20
CA ASP A 280 -1.83 -3.02 -21.90
C ASP A 280 -1.69 -4.21 -20.93
N LEU A 281 -1.03 -4.01 -19.78
CA LEU A 281 -0.83 -5.07 -18.77
C LEU A 281 -1.99 -5.21 -17.78
N THR A 282 -2.86 -4.19 -17.63
CA THR A 282 -3.84 -4.15 -16.54
C THR A 282 -5.27 -3.81 -16.96
N PHE A 283 -5.47 -2.88 -17.90
CA PHE A 283 -6.77 -2.24 -18.12
C PHE A 283 -7.82 -3.21 -18.67
N GLU A 284 -7.56 -3.81 -19.83
CA GLU A 284 -8.51 -4.72 -20.50
C GLU A 284 -8.73 -6.00 -19.69
N HIS A 285 -7.66 -6.54 -19.09
CA HIS A 285 -7.73 -7.73 -18.22
C HIS A 285 -8.60 -7.51 -16.99
N THR A 286 -8.58 -6.30 -16.42
CA THR A 286 -9.45 -5.94 -15.30
C THR A 286 -10.88 -5.67 -15.79
N LEU A 287 -11.03 -4.97 -16.91
CA LEU A 287 -12.35 -4.62 -17.45
C LEU A 287 -13.20 -5.86 -17.70
N HIS A 288 -12.63 -6.91 -18.31
CA HIS A 288 -13.29 -8.20 -18.53
C HIS A 288 -13.73 -8.95 -17.25
N MET A 289 -13.22 -8.55 -16.08
CA MET A 289 -13.68 -9.09 -14.80
C MET A 289 -14.89 -8.33 -14.27
N ILE A 290 -14.96 -7.01 -14.51
CA ILE A 290 -15.92 -6.11 -13.85
C ILE A 290 -17.06 -5.63 -14.77
N ASP A 291 -17.00 -5.94 -16.06
CA ASP A 291 -17.97 -5.51 -17.09
C ASP A 291 -19.19 -6.44 -17.26
N LYS A 292 -19.20 -7.61 -16.60
CA LYS A 292 -20.27 -8.60 -16.74
C LYS A 292 -21.48 -8.32 -15.85
N ASN A 293 -21.23 -7.84 -14.64
CA ASN A 293 -22.25 -7.54 -13.63
C ASN A 293 -21.72 -6.49 -12.63
N PHE A 294 -22.58 -6.06 -11.70
CA PHE A 294 -22.27 -5.05 -10.68
C PHE A 294 -21.84 -5.62 -9.32
N GLU A 295 -21.75 -6.95 -9.19
CA GLU A 295 -21.57 -7.63 -7.89
C GLU A 295 -20.17 -8.22 -7.74
N ASP A 296 -19.65 -8.88 -8.78
CA ASP A 296 -18.36 -9.57 -8.73
C ASP A 296 -17.19 -8.59 -8.64
N TYR A 297 -16.08 -9.04 -8.03
CA TYR A 297 -14.81 -8.33 -7.89
C TYR A 297 -14.93 -6.87 -7.41
N PRO A 298 -15.57 -6.62 -6.24
CA PRO A 298 -15.80 -5.26 -5.74
C PRO A 298 -14.51 -4.47 -5.52
N ASP A 299 -13.45 -5.12 -5.03
CA ASP A 299 -12.16 -4.47 -4.78
C ASP A 299 -11.43 -4.11 -6.07
N HIS A 300 -11.44 -5.01 -7.08
CA HIS A 300 -10.90 -4.71 -8.41
C HIS A 300 -11.64 -3.55 -9.04
N ARG A 301 -12.96 -3.52 -8.93
CA ARG A 301 -13.77 -2.43 -9.48
C ARG A 301 -13.41 -1.09 -8.85
N LYS A 302 -13.34 -1.03 -7.51
CA LYS A 302 -12.92 0.19 -6.80
C LYS A 302 -11.53 0.64 -7.25
N ASN A 303 -10.54 -0.25 -7.21
CA ASN A 303 -9.15 0.12 -7.48
C ASN A 303 -8.91 0.41 -8.98
N PHE A 304 -9.65 -0.21 -9.89
CA PHE A 304 -9.65 0.10 -11.32
C PHE A 304 -10.05 1.55 -11.58
N TYR A 305 -11.16 1.99 -10.98
CA TYR A 305 -11.59 3.38 -11.14
C TYR A 305 -10.69 4.36 -10.37
N THR A 306 -10.09 3.96 -9.24
CA THR A 306 -9.07 4.78 -8.57
C THR A 306 -7.81 4.98 -9.45
N LEU A 307 -7.37 3.93 -10.15
CA LEU A 307 -6.31 4.02 -11.14
C LEU A 307 -6.70 4.94 -12.30
N LEU A 308 -7.89 4.75 -12.86
CA LEU A 308 -8.38 5.56 -13.99
C LEU A 308 -8.53 7.03 -13.60
N GLN A 309 -9.00 7.33 -12.39
CA GLN A 309 -9.05 8.69 -11.85
C GLN A 309 -7.65 9.32 -11.77
N SER A 310 -6.67 8.57 -11.27
CA SER A 310 -5.29 9.04 -11.16
C SER A 310 -4.68 9.35 -12.53
N VAL A 311 -4.87 8.46 -13.52
CA VAL A 311 -4.42 8.68 -14.90
C VAL A 311 -5.12 9.89 -15.53
N THR A 312 -6.44 10.02 -15.36
CA THR A 312 -7.22 11.11 -15.96
C THR A 312 -6.82 12.47 -15.35
N ASN A 313 -6.54 12.51 -14.05
CA ASN A 313 -6.15 13.72 -13.36
C ASN A 313 -4.69 14.13 -13.65
N VAL A 314 -3.76 13.18 -13.65
CA VAL A 314 -2.32 13.45 -13.64
C VAL A 314 -1.68 13.25 -15.02
N CYS A 315 -2.06 12.19 -15.74
CA CYS A 315 -1.45 11.77 -17.01
C CYS A 315 -2.43 11.88 -18.19
N PHE A 316 -3.26 12.93 -18.23
CA PHE A 316 -4.31 13.09 -19.27
C PHE A 316 -3.76 13.04 -20.70
N SER A 317 -2.54 13.53 -20.93
CA SER A 317 -1.88 13.46 -22.25
C SER A 317 -1.64 12.02 -22.72
N ALA A 318 -1.48 11.06 -21.81
CA ALA A 318 -1.42 9.64 -22.18
C ALA A 318 -2.77 9.14 -22.72
N LEU A 319 -3.90 9.61 -22.17
CA LEU A 319 -5.22 9.26 -22.70
C LEU A 319 -5.44 9.83 -24.09
N LEU A 320 -4.93 11.03 -24.38
CA LEU A 320 -4.97 11.62 -25.72
C LEU A 320 -4.10 10.88 -26.73
N ALA A 321 -3.07 10.17 -26.27
CA ALA A 321 -2.18 9.37 -27.10
C ALA A 321 -2.74 7.97 -27.41
N LEU A 322 -3.82 7.55 -26.75
CA LEU A 322 -4.48 6.27 -27.03
C LEU A 322 -5.12 6.28 -28.43
N ASN A 323 -5.19 5.10 -29.05
CA ASN A 323 -5.98 4.97 -30.27
C ASN A 323 -7.49 5.07 -29.97
N ALA A 324 -8.29 5.29 -31.02
CA ALA A 324 -9.73 5.50 -30.88
C ALA A 324 -10.46 4.35 -30.17
N THR A 325 -10.04 3.09 -30.40
CA THR A 325 -10.62 1.91 -29.77
C THR A 325 -10.33 1.86 -28.28
N GLN A 326 -9.07 2.08 -27.88
CA GLN A 326 -8.65 2.12 -26.49
C GLN A 326 -9.30 3.28 -25.74
N PHE A 327 -9.36 4.47 -26.34
CA PHE A 327 -10.05 5.61 -25.74
C PHE A 327 -11.54 5.32 -25.56
N LYS A 328 -12.19 4.66 -26.53
CA LYS A 328 -13.59 4.25 -26.41
C LYS A 328 -13.79 3.29 -25.23
N LEU A 329 -12.91 2.32 -25.01
CA LEU A 329 -12.99 1.44 -23.83
C LEU A 329 -12.90 2.22 -22.52
N VAL A 330 -12.00 3.22 -22.45
CA VAL A 330 -11.92 4.13 -21.31
C VAL A 330 -13.24 4.87 -21.10
N TYR A 331 -13.78 5.48 -22.15
CA TYR A 331 -15.05 6.20 -22.10
C TYR A 331 -16.21 5.29 -21.67
N ASP A 332 -16.38 4.14 -22.32
CA ASP A 332 -17.45 3.18 -22.04
C ASP A 332 -17.34 2.67 -20.58
N SER A 333 -16.13 2.45 -20.06
CA SER A 333 -15.91 2.06 -18.67
C SER A 333 -16.35 3.13 -17.67
N ILE A 334 -16.19 4.42 -17.99
CA ILE A 334 -16.67 5.54 -17.16
C ILE A 334 -18.19 5.57 -17.19
N MET A 335 -18.80 5.42 -18.36
CA MET A 335 -20.26 5.36 -18.50
C MET A 335 -20.86 4.17 -17.75
N TRP A 336 -20.15 3.04 -17.70
CA TRP A 336 -20.52 1.88 -16.90
C TRP A 336 -20.49 2.18 -15.39
N ALA A 337 -19.45 2.87 -14.90
CA ALA A 337 -19.37 3.30 -13.50
C ALA A 337 -20.54 4.21 -13.10
N LEU A 338 -20.93 5.16 -13.96
CA LEU A 338 -22.02 6.10 -13.66
C LEU A 338 -23.32 5.38 -13.29
N LYS A 339 -23.63 4.30 -14.01
CA LYS A 339 -24.83 3.46 -13.85
C LYS A 339 -24.71 2.44 -12.71
N HIS A 340 -23.61 2.44 -11.97
CA HIS A 340 -23.34 1.41 -10.99
C HIS A 340 -24.21 1.56 -9.73
N THR A 341 -24.79 0.45 -9.25
CA THR A 341 -25.67 0.42 -8.08
C THR A 341 -24.96 0.82 -6.78
N MET A 342 -23.72 0.36 -6.58
CA MET A 342 -22.85 0.85 -5.50
C MET A 342 -22.51 2.33 -5.66
N ARG A 343 -22.98 3.12 -4.70
CA ARG A 343 -22.78 4.58 -4.62
C ARG A 343 -21.33 5.02 -4.81
N THR A 344 -20.40 4.35 -4.13
CA THR A 344 -18.97 4.71 -4.18
C THR A 344 -18.39 4.63 -5.59
N ILE A 345 -18.83 3.65 -6.40
CA ILE A 345 -18.38 3.50 -7.78
C ILE A 345 -19.04 4.54 -8.69
N SER A 346 -20.33 4.79 -8.51
CA SER A 346 -21.06 5.82 -9.27
C SER A 346 -20.51 7.22 -9.02
N GLU A 347 -20.24 7.59 -7.76
CA GLU A 347 -19.56 8.84 -7.39
C GLU A 347 -18.18 8.95 -8.03
N LEU A 348 -17.39 7.87 -7.99
CA LEU A 348 -16.06 7.85 -8.61
C LEU A 348 -16.13 8.00 -10.14
N GLY A 349 -17.10 7.38 -10.80
CA GLY A 349 -17.37 7.56 -12.23
C GLY A 349 -17.73 9.00 -12.59
N LEU A 350 -18.57 9.64 -11.78
CA LEU A 350 -18.94 11.06 -11.93
C LEU A 350 -17.73 11.98 -11.76
N GLU A 351 -16.90 11.73 -10.75
CA GLU A 351 -15.67 12.48 -10.52
C GLU A 351 -14.69 12.35 -11.71
N ILE A 352 -14.49 11.13 -12.22
CA ILE A 352 -13.62 10.89 -13.39
C ILE A 352 -14.16 11.64 -14.61
N LEU A 353 -15.46 11.55 -14.89
CA LEU A 353 -16.08 12.26 -16.00
C LEU A 353 -15.91 13.77 -15.86
N GLN A 354 -16.15 14.32 -14.66
CA GLN A 354 -15.98 15.75 -14.41
C GLN A 354 -14.52 16.20 -14.64
N ILE A 355 -13.55 15.42 -14.16
CA ILE A 355 -12.13 15.70 -14.40
C ILE A 355 -11.83 15.64 -15.90
N MET A 356 -12.28 14.59 -16.60
CA MET A 356 -12.08 14.41 -18.04
C MET A 356 -12.62 15.61 -18.84
N LEU A 357 -13.85 16.05 -18.56
CA LEU A 357 -14.45 17.21 -19.22
C LEU A 357 -13.66 18.50 -18.95
N ARG A 358 -13.21 18.73 -17.71
CA ARG A 358 -12.34 19.88 -17.38
C ARG A 358 -11.01 19.81 -18.11
N LYS A 359 -10.41 18.62 -18.25
CA LYS A 359 -9.16 18.45 -19.01
C LYS A 359 -9.36 18.75 -20.49
N PHE A 360 -10.46 18.31 -21.10
CA PHE A 360 -10.81 18.64 -22.49
C PHE A 360 -11.09 20.14 -22.71
N GLN A 361 -11.53 20.89 -21.70
CA GLN A 361 -11.66 22.35 -21.80
C GLN A 361 -10.31 23.06 -21.95
N THR A 362 -9.24 22.47 -21.40
CA THR A 362 -7.90 23.07 -21.38
C THR A 362 -6.90 22.44 -22.35
N CYS A 363 -7.28 21.35 -23.02
CA CYS A 363 -6.39 20.65 -23.93
C CYS A 363 -6.38 21.28 -25.32
N ASP A 364 -5.69 20.62 -26.26
CA ASP A 364 -5.69 21.01 -27.66
C ASP A 364 -7.14 21.14 -28.21
N PRO A 365 -7.50 22.28 -28.85
CA PRO A 365 -8.85 22.52 -29.34
C PRO A 365 -9.34 21.50 -30.37
N GLN A 366 -8.45 20.94 -31.19
CA GLN A 366 -8.84 19.95 -32.20
C GLN A 366 -9.18 18.60 -31.55
N ALA A 367 -8.38 18.18 -30.57
CA ALA A 367 -8.69 17.00 -29.75
C ALA A 367 -10.01 17.16 -29.00
N ALA A 368 -10.24 18.32 -28.38
CA ALA A 368 -11.50 18.64 -27.70
C ALA A 368 -12.70 18.60 -28.64
N GLN A 369 -12.59 19.22 -29.83
CA GLN A 369 -13.64 19.22 -30.83
C GLN A 369 -13.98 17.81 -31.32
N THR A 370 -12.97 16.97 -31.53
CA THR A 370 -13.16 15.56 -31.92
C THR A 370 -13.90 14.80 -30.82
N PHE A 371 -13.50 14.99 -29.56
CA PHE A 371 -14.19 14.38 -28.42
C PHE A 371 -15.65 14.82 -28.34
N TYR A 372 -15.95 16.12 -28.46
CA TYR A 372 -17.32 16.61 -28.38
C TYR A 372 -18.21 16.13 -29.53
N GLN A 373 -17.67 16.06 -30.76
CA GLN A 373 -18.42 15.55 -31.90
C GLN A 373 -18.84 14.10 -31.74
N ILE A 374 -17.99 13.27 -31.12
CA ILE A 374 -18.25 11.84 -30.96
C ILE A 374 -19.07 11.57 -29.70
N TYR A 375 -18.68 12.13 -28.55
CA TYR A 375 -19.14 11.67 -27.24
C TYR A 375 -20.10 12.63 -26.52
N TYR A 376 -20.28 13.88 -26.96
CA TYR A 376 -21.05 14.87 -26.19
C TYR A 376 -22.53 14.45 -26.00
N LEU A 377 -23.20 14.08 -27.10
CA LEU A 377 -24.61 13.69 -27.05
C LEU A 377 -24.80 12.39 -26.27
N GLU A 378 -23.93 11.40 -26.47
CA GLU A 378 -23.93 10.12 -25.75
C GLU A 378 -23.72 10.33 -24.24
N THR A 379 -22.79 11.21 -23.86
CA THR A 379 -22.53 11.56 -22.46
C THR A 379 -23.76 12.19 -21.82
N MET A 380 -24.42 13.13 -22.51
CA MET A 380 -25.65 13.74 -22.01
C MET A 380 -26.77 12.72 -21.82
N GLN A 381 -26.93 11.79 -22.76
CA GLN A 381 -27.91 10.70 -22.64
C GLN A 381 -27.63 9.82 -21.42
N HIS A 382 -26.37 9.45 -21.16
CA HIS A 382 -26.00 8.69 -19.98
C HIS A 382 -26.27 9.46 -18.68
N ILE A 383 -25.91 10.73 -18.61
CA ILE A 383 -26.18 11.56 -17.42
C ILE A 383 -27.69 11.66 -17.16
N PHE A 384 -28.49 11.95 -18.20
CA PHE A 384 -29.94 12.04 -18.04
C PHE A 384 -30.57 10.71 -17.64
N ALA A 385 -30.07 9.58 -18.16
CA ALA A 385 -30.54 8.26 -17.75
C ALA A 385 -30.33 8.03 -16.25
N VAL A 386 -29.12 8.31 -15.74
CA VAL A 386 -28.81 8.17 -14.31
C VAL A 386 -29.65 9.13 -13.45
N VAL A 387 -29.83 10.38 -13.89
CA VAL A 387 -30.64 11.37 -13.15
C VAL A 387 -32.12 10.99 -13.12
N ALA A 388 -32.64 10.41 -14.20
CA ALA A 388 -34.04 10.00 -14.30
C ALA A 388 -34.36 8.71 -13.50
N GLU A 389 -33.34 7.94 -13.13
CA GLU A 389 -33.51 6.66 -12.44
C GLU A 389 -33.65 6.85 -10.92
N CYS A 390 -34.76 6.39 -10.34
CA CYS A 390 -35.05 6.58 -8.91
C CYS A 390 -34.01 5.93 -7.98
N SER A 391 -33.28 4.92 -8.45
CA SER A 391 -32.19 4.22 -7.73
C SER A 391 -30.94 5.07 -7.54
N HIS A 392 -30.74 6.13 -8.33
CA HIS A 392 -29.52 6.96 -8.34
C HIS A 392 -29.71 8.35 -7.71
N THR A 393 -30.80 8.55 -6.96
CA THR A 393 -31.17 9.83 -6.30
C THR A 393 -30.10 10.44 -5.39
N SER A 394 -29.06 9.69 -5.00
CA SER A 394 -27.94 10.19 -4.20
C SER A 394 -26.89 11.00 -4.99
N GLY A 395 -26.82 10.88 -6.32
CA GLY A 395 -25.91 11.68 -7.16
C GLY A 395 -26.44 13.07 -7.51
N SER A 396 -27.73 13.33 -7.26
CA SER A 396 -28.43 14.58 -7.63
C SER A 396 -28.15 15.75 -6.68
N TYR A 397 -27.41 15.53 -5.58
CA TYR A 397 -27.05 16.57 -4.61
C TYR A 397 -25.56 16.52 -4.28
N ARG A 398 -24.72 17.10 -5.15
CA ARG A 398 -23.48 17.78 -4.78
C ARG A 398 -22.89 18.60 -5.92
#